data_AF-A0A4D4L3R6-F1
#
_entry.id   AF-A0A4D4L3R6-F1
#
_cell.length_a   1.000
_cell.length_b   1.000
_cell.length_c   1.000
_cell.angle_alpha   90.00
_cell.angle_beta   90.00
_cell.angle_gamma   90.00
#
_symmetry.space_group_name_H-M   'P 1'
#
loop_
_entity.id
_entity.type
_entity.pdbx_description
1 polymer ?
#
loop_
_entity_poly.entity_id
_entity_poly.type
_entity_poly.pdbx_seq_one_letter_code
_entity_poly.pdbx_strand_id
1 'polypeptide(L)'
;MRCCDRPGQPRPRRACLLRSAVSRRALSVLVFTGGPNPTAPERFPRGEAVHFREHAIALGVHEEAILLEPKARNTGQNITLSREVLASTGMTPETVLLVSMPYMERRAFATARKMWPEAEVICTSEPLEFDDYLKSIGDEKLVTDDLVGDLQRVIEYPKLGFAIEQDVPEDVHAAFASLIRDGFTSRLIS
;
A
#
# COMPACT_ATOMS: atom_id res chain seq x y z
N MET A 1 23.17 17.25 6.99
CA MET A 1 23.19 16.64 8.34
C MET A 1 22.16 15.50 8.33
N ARG A 2 22.58 14.26 8.59
CA ARG A 2 21.75 13.05 8.38
C ARG A 2 20.62 13.01 9.42
N CYS A 3 19.38 13.23 9.01
CA CYS A 3 18.19 13.14 9.88
C CYS A 3 17.81 11.68 10.24
N CYS A 4 18.61 10.67 9.88
CA CYS A 4 18.15 9.29 9.76
C CYS A 4 18.68 8.31 10.84
N ASP A 5 19.46 8.78 11.82
CA ASP A 5 20.19 7.89 12.74
C ASP A 5 19.78 8.08 14.21
N ARG A 6 18.50 7.83 14.56
CA ARG A 6 18.11 7.58 15.95
C ARG A 6 17.88 6.09 16.19
N PRO A 7 18.63 5.44 17.10
CA PRO A 7 18.43 4.03 17.42
C PRO A 7 17.13 3.82 18.21
N GLY A 8 16.36 2.79 17.87
CA GLY A 8 15.19 2.32 18.65
C GLY A 8 13.80 2.74 18.15
N GLN A 9 13.69 3.53 17.08
CA GLN A 9 12.40 3.82 16.43
C GLN A 9 12.28 3.06 15.10
N PRO A 10 11.17 2.32 14.83
CA PRO A 10 10.95 1.72 13.53
C PRO A 10 10.93 2.83 12.49
N ARG A 11 11.87 2.80 11.54
CA ARG A 11 12.01 3.84 10.52
C ARG A 11 10.78 3.80 9.60
N PRO A 12 9.95 4.84 9.51
CA PRO A 12 8.90 4.91 8.50
C PRO A 12 9.52 5.27 7.12
N ARG A 13 10.26 4.34 6.54
CA ARG A 13 11.07 4.53 5.31
C ARG A 13 10.22 4.82 4.07
N ARG A 14 8.91 4.53 4.09
CA ARG A 14 7.92 4.89 3.06
C ARG A 14 7.90 6.37 2.73
N ALA A 15 8.01 7.22 3.73
CA ALA A 15 7.95 8.66 3.50
C ALA A 15 9.29 9.24 2.99
N CYS A 16 10.40 8.48 3.10
CA CYS A 16 11.64 8.79 2.40
C CYS A 16 11.56 8.55 0.88
N LEU A 17 10.83 7.51 0.44
CA LEU A 17 10.51 7.32 -0.99
C LEU A 17 9.69 8.50 -1.52
N LEU A 18 8.67 8.93 -0.76
CA LEU A 18 7.84 10.08 -1.10
C LEU A 18 8.64 11.38 -1.16
N ARG A 19 9.53 11.65 -0.19
CA ARG A 19 10.43 12.81 -0.22
C ARG A 19 11.32 12.80 -1.45
N SER A 20 11.88 11.65 -1.83
CA SER A 20 12.77 11.53 -2.98
C SER A 20 12.03 11.72 -4.30
N ALA A 21 10.77 11.27 -4.40
CA ALA A 21 9.93 11.45 -5.57
C ALA A 21 9.44 12.90 -5.74
N VAL A 22 9.02 13.55 -4.65
CA VAL A 22 8.56 14.95 -4.65
C VAL A 22 9.73 15.94 -4.86
N SER A 23 10.88 15.72 -4.21
CA SER A 23 12.03 16.63 -4.32
C SER A 23 12.67 16.66 -5.71
N ARG A 24 12.46 15.61 -6.53
CA ARG A 24 12.96 15.53 -7.90
C ARG A 24 12.01 16.16 -8.94
N ARG A 25 10.96 16.88 -8.51
CA ARG A 25 9.91 17.47 -9.37
C ARG A 25 9.17 16.44 -10.27
N ALA A 26 9.25 15.15 -9.97
CA ALA A 26 8.60 14.11 -10.78
C ALA A 26 7.11 13.93 -10.42
N LEU A 27 6.69 14.34 -9.22
CA LEU A 27 5.31 14.26 -8.74
C LEU A 27 4.88 15.62 -8.20
N SER A 28 3.76 16.14 -8.70
CA SER A 28 3.21 17.44 -8.34
C SER A 28 2.31 17.39 -7.08
N VAL A 29 1.67 16.25 -6.81
CA VAL A 29 0.70 16.08 -5.72
C VAL A 29 0.79 14.67 -5.11
N LEU A 30 0.65 14.58 -3.79
CA LEU A 30 0.52 13.33 -3.03
C LEU A 30 -0.90 13.18 -2.50
N VAL A 31 -1.51 12.01 -2.68
CA VAL A 31 -2.77 11.65 -2.02
C VAL A 31 -2.47 10.62 -0.95
N PHE A 32 -2.75 10.94 0.32
CA PHE A 32 -2.78 9.94 1.38
C PHE A 32 -4.21 9.42 1.54
N THR A 33 -4.39 8.12 1.37
CA THR A 33 -5.69 7.42 1.47
C THR A 33 -5.66 6.32 2.53
N GLY A 34 -6.76 6.17 3.27
CA GLY A 34 -6.91 5.17 4.31
C GLY A 34 -7.55 5.70 5.60
N GLY A 35 -8.61 5.03 6.05
CA GLY A 35 -9.34 5.35 7.25
C GLY A 35 -8.83 4.65 8.51
N PRO A 36 -9.66 4.54 9.56
CA PRO A 36 -9.30 3.83 10.78
C PRO A 36 -8.91 2.37 10.48
N ASN A 37 -7.78 1.95 11.04
CA ASN A 37 -7.27 0.60 10.86
C ASN A 37 -7.73 -0.29 12.03
N PRO A 38 -8.63 -1.26 11.81
CA PRO A 38 -9.15 -2.10 12.89
C PRO A 38 -8.10 -3.07 13.45
N THR A 39 -7.05 -3.39 12.69
CA THR A 39 -5.98 -4.30 13.14
C THR A 39 -4.87 -3.58 13.90
N ALA A 40 -4.81 -2.25 13.82
CA ALA A 40 -3.82 -1.43 14.52
C ALA A 40 -4.38 -0.07 14.98
N PRO A 41 -5.46 -0.04 15.78
CA PRO A 41 -6.12 1.21 16.17
C PRO A 41 -5.22 2.13 17.02
N GLU A 42 -4.34 1.55 17.85
CA GLU A 42 -3.39 2.30 18.67
C GLU A 42 -2.31 2.99 17.84
N ARG A 43 -1.92 2.38 16.72
CA ARG A 43 -0.93 2.95 15.80
C ARG A 43 -1.51 4.07 14.95
N PHE A 44 -2.80 3.97 14.61
CA PHE A 44 -3.50 4.89 13.72
C PHE A 44 -4.78 5.45 14.36
N PRO A 45 -4.68 6.19 15.48
CA PRO A 45 -5.86 6.63 16.24
C PRO A 45 -6.78 7.56 15.44
N ARG A 46 -6.25 8.22 14.41
CA ARG A 46 -7.02 9.09 13.48
C ARG A 46 -7.11 8.53 12.05
N GLY A 47 -6.74 7.26 11.87
CA GLY A 47 -6.66 6.63 10.55
C GLY A 47 -5.30 6.77 9.87
N GLU A 48 -5.09 5.93 8.87
CA GLU A 48 -3.80 5.77 8.19
C GLU A 48 -3.43 7.01 7.37
N ALA A 49 -4.38 7.59 6.63
CA ALA A 49 -4.13 8.76 5.79
C ALA A 49 -3.63 9.95 6.60
N VAL A 50 -4.27 10.22 7.75
CA VAL A 50 -3.89 11.32 8.65
C VAL A 50 -2.48 11.11 9.19
N HIS A 51 -2.18 9.88 9.65
CA HIS A 51 -0.87 9.53 10.18
C HIS A 51 0.24 9.75 9.13
N PHE A 52 0.05 9.26 7.89
CA PHE A 52 1.05 9.39 6.85
C PHE A 52 1.20 10.83 6.33
N ARG A 53 0.12 11.62 6.29
CA ARG A 53 0.20 13.07 6.01
C ARG A 53 1.10 13.79 7.00
N GLU A 54 0.86 13.60 8.30
CA GLU A 54 1.66 14.28 9.34
C GLU A 54 3.11 13.87 9.28
N HIS A 55 3.35 12.59 9.03
CA HIS A 55 4.69 12.08 8.89
C HIS A 55 5.42 12.65 7.66
N ALA A 56 4.73 12.80 6.52
CA ALA A 56 5.29 13.43 5.33
C ALA A 56 5.64 14.92 5.54
N ILE A 57 4.76 15.66 6.23
CA ILE A 57 5.03 17.06 6.62
C ILE A 57 6.26 17.15 7.52
N ALA A 58 6.39 16.25 8.51
CA ALA A 58 7.55 16.19 9.39
C ALA A 58 8.87 15.89 8.64
N LEU A 59 8.80 15.27 7.46
CA LEU A 59 9.95 15.05 6.57
C LEU A 59 10.19 16.18 5.56
N GLY A 60 9.41 17.26 5.63
CA GLY A 60 9.56 18.46 4.82
C GLY A 60 8.78 18.46 3.51
N VAL A 61 7.76 17.61 3.36
CA VAL A 61 6.81 17.75 2.25
C VAL A 61 5.89 18.94 2.52
N HIS A 62 5.74 19.83 1.54
CA HIS A 62 4.85 20.98 1.61
C HIS A 62 3.39 20.55 1.74
N GLU A 63 2.66 21.16 2.65
CA GLU A 63 1.25 20.82 2.90
C GLU A 63 0.37 21.07 1.66
N GLU A 64 0.68 22.09 0.86
CA GLU A 64 -0.07 22.41 -0.35
C GLU A 64 0.05 21.33 -1.43
N ALA A 65 1.07 20.47 -1.35
CA ALA A 65 1.25 19.34 -2.26
C ALA A 65 0.54 18.07 -1.78
N ILE A 66 -0.18 18.10 -0.66
CA ILE A 66 -0.82 16.93 -0.06
C ILE A 66 -2.34 17.05 -0.08
N LEU A 67 -2.99 16.06 -0.67
CA LEU A 67 -4.42 15.81 -0.56
C LEU A 67 -4.68 14.63 0.39
N LEU A 68 -5.83 14.66 1.07
CA LEU A 68 -6.18 13.70 2.11
C LEU A 68 -7.51 13.01 1.83
N GLU A 69 -7.51 11.68 1.90
CA GLU A 69 -8.67 10.81 1.79
C GLU A 69 -8.75 9.89 3.04
N PRO A 70 -9.57 10.18 4.05
CA PRO A 70 -9.52 9.47 5.33
C PRO A 70 -10.60 8.38 5.51
N LYS A 71 -11.28 7.95 4.44
CA LYS A 71 -12.48 7.09 4.56
C LYS A 71 -12.26 5.67 4.05
N ALA A 72 -11.33 5.45 3.13
CA ALA A 72 -11.14 4.14 2.53
C ALA A 72 -10.82 3.03 3.57
N ARG A 73 -11.38 1.84 3.36
CA ARG A 73 -11.22 0.66 4.23
C ARG A 73 -10.64 -0.56 3.52
N ASN A 74 -10.41 -0.45 2.23
CA ASN A 74 -9.81 -1.50 1.41
C ASN A 74 -9.15 -0.88 0.17
N THR A 75 -8.36 -1.68 -0.54
CA THR A 75 -7.60 -1.21 -1.70
C THR A 75 -8.47 -0.64 -2.82
N GLY A 76 -9.64 -1.22 -3.08
CA GLY A 76 -10.57 -0.68 -4.08
C GLY A 76 -11.04 0.72 -3.72
N GLN A 77 -11.47 0.91 -2.47
CA GLN A 77 -11.86 2.22 -1.95
C GLN A 77 -10.69 3.21 -1.93
N ASN A 78 -9.47 2.76 -1.61
CA ASN A 78 -8.28 3.62 -1.67
C ASN A 78 -8.14 4.23 -3.08
N ILE A 79 -8.32 3.42 -4.12
CA ILE A 79 -8.20 3.85 -5.51
C ILE A 79 -9.36 4.79 -5.91
N THR A 80 -10.61 4.37 -5.69
CA THR A 80 -11.78 5.14 -6.13
C THR A 80 -11.89 6.48 -5.41
N LEU A 81 -11.70 6.49 -4.09
CA LEU A 81 -11.81 7.72 -3.30
C LEU A 81 -10.61 8.65 -3.55
N SER A 82 -9.41 8.12 -3.82
CA SER A 82 -8.28 8.97 -4.24
C SER A 82 -8.54 9.64 -5.59
N ARG A 83 -9.14 8.91 -6.55
CA ARG A 83 -9.56 9.47 -7.85
C ARG A 83 -10.58 10.60 -7.66
N GLU A 84 -11.56 10.41 -6.77
CA GLU A 84 -12.56 11.44 -6.44
C GLU A 84 -11.91 12.68 -5.81
N VAL A 85 -10.97 12.49 -4.86
CA VAL A 85 -10.24 13.60 -4.23
C VAL A 85 -9.45 14.40 -5.27
N LEU A 86 -8.74 13.73 -6.18
CA LEU A 86 -8.04 14.40 -7.28
C LEU A 86 -9.00 15.17 -8.19
N ALA A 87 -10.10 14.53 -8.62
CA ALA A 87 -11.10 15.16 -9.47
C ALA A 87 -11.74 16.40 -8.81
N SER A 88 -11.96 16.37 -7.48
CA SER A 88 -12.51 17.51 -6.73
C SER A 88 -11.62 18.75 -6.75
N THR A 89 -10.33 18.58 -7.05
CA THR A 89 -9.35 19.66 -7.24
C THR A 89 -9.15 20.06 -8.70
N GLY A 90 -9.93 19.47 -9.62
CA GLY A 90 -9.79 19.67 -11.07
C GLY A 90 -8.66 18.86 -11.71
N MET A 91 -8.07 17.89 -10.99
CA MET A 91 -6.97 17.06 -11.50
C MET A 91 -7.50 15.74 -12.06
N THR A 92 -7.09 15.43 -13.28
CA THR A 92 -7.34 14.13 -13.93
C THR A 92 -6.02 13.58 -14.49
N PRO A 93 -5.16 12.98 -13.64
CA PRO A 93 -3.85 12.53 -14.09
C PRO A 93 -3.96 11.36 -15.08
N GLU A 94 -3.12 11.39 -16.11
CA GLU A 94 -2.97 10.30 -17.08
C GLU A 94 -2.14 9.15 -16.49
N THR A 95 -1.19 9.44 -15.59
CA THR A 95 -0.33 8.46 -14.93
C THR A 95 -0.39 8.63 -13.41
N VAL A 96 -0.51 7.52 -12.68
CA VAL A 96 -0.52 7.48 -11.22
C VAL A 96 0.55 6.52 -10.69
N LEU A 97 1.29 6.96 -9.67
CA LEU A 97 2.20 6.12 -8.91
C LEU A 97 1.54 5.68 -7.61
N LEU A 98 1.31 4.38 -7.46
CA LEU A 98 0.81 3.78 -6.23
C LEU A 98 1.97 3.31 -5.35
N VAL A 99 1.95 3.74 -4.10
CA VAL A 99 2.93 3.31 -3.08
C VAL A 99 2.24 2.43 -2.05
N SER A 100 2.67 1.17 -1.91
CA SER A 100 2.01 0.18 -1.04
C SER A 100 3.00 -0.62 -0.16
N MET A 101 2.50 -1.61 0.59
CA MET A 101 3.35 -2.66 1.18
C MET A 101 3.95 -3.53 0.06
N PRO A 102 5.20 -4.01 0.21
CA PRO A 102 5.82 -4.85 -0.82
C PRO A 102 4.94 -6.03 -1.25
N TYR A 103 4.37 -6.74 -0.27
CA TYR A 103 3.49 -7.87 -0.56
C TYR A 103 2.15 -7.52 -1.22
N MET A 104 1.73 -6.25 -1.19
CA MET A 104 0.46 -5.79 -1.77
C MET A 104 0.62 -5.20 -3.18
N GLU A 105 1.84 -5.04 -3.69
CA GLU A 105 2.10 -4.28 -4.91
C GLU A 105 1.33 -4.83 -6.13
N ARG A 106 1.39 -6.16 -6.33
CA ARG A 106 0.70 -6.84 -7.43
C ARG A 106 -0.82 -6.71 -7.33
N ARG A 107 -1.38 -6.86 -6.12
CA ARG A 107 -2.82 -6.69 -5.90
C ARG A 107 -3.26 -5.24 -6.10
N ALA A 108 -2.49 -4.27 -5.61
CA ALA A 108 -2.76 -2.86 -5.81
C ALA A 108 -2.79 -2.50 -7.30
N PHE A 109 -1.82 -2.99 -8.09
CA PHE A 109 -1.81 -2.84 -9.53
C PHE A 109 -3.08 -3.43 -10.17
N ALA A 110 -3.39 -4.69 -9.88
CA ALA A 110 -4.51 -5.39 -10.48
C ALA A 110 -5.87 -4.75 -10.14
N THR A 111 -6.05 -4.30 -8.89
CA THR A 111 -7.24 -3.54 -8.48
C THR A 111 -7.29 -2.19 -9.18
N ALA A 112 -6.18 -1.46 -9.28
CA ALA A 112 -6.15 -0.15 -9.90
C ALA A 112 -6.45 -0.19 -11.40
N ARG A 113 -5.88 -1.14 -12.14
CA ARG A 113 -6.21 -1.35 -13.55
C ARG A 113 -7.68 -1.69 -13.78
N LYS A 114 -8.35 -2.32 -12.79
CA LYS A 114 -9.79 -2.59 -12.84
C LYS A 114 -10.63 -1.34 -12.52
N MET A 115 -10.27 -0.60 -11.48
CA MET A 115 -11.09 0.49 -10.93
C MET A 115 -10.80 1.87 -11.55
N TRP A 116 -9.64 2.04 -12.17
CA TRP A 116 -9.21 3.25 -12.85
C TRP A 116 -8.53 2.92 -14.19
N PRO A 117 -9.29 2.34 -15.14
CA PRO A 117 -8.74 1.84 -16.40
C PRO A 117 -8.11 2.93 -17.27
N GLU A 118 -8.56 4.18 -17.13
CA GLU A 118 -8.13 5.32 -17.93
C GLU A 118 -6.74 5.84 -17.55
N ALA A 119 -6.27 5.59 -16.32
CA ALA A 119 -4.94 5.97 -15.89
C ALA A 119 -3.92 4.87 -16.18
N GLU A 120 -2.74 5.26 -16.66
CA GLU A 120 -1.55 4.45 -16.57
C GLU A 120 -1.17 4.28 -15.09
N VAL A 121 -1.07 3.04 -14.64
CA VAL A 121 -0.77 2.71 -13.25
C VAL A 121 0.65 2.19 -13.15
N ILE A 122 1.45 2.86 -12.34
CA ILE A 122 2.77 2.41 -11.91
C ILE A 122 2.66 2.08 -10.42
N CYS A 123 3.23 0.96 -10.00
CA CYS A 123 3.32 0.62 -8.59
C CYS A 123 4.78 0.61 -8.13
N THR A 124 4.99 0.95 -6.88
CA THR A 124 6.27 0.79 -6.20
C THR A 124 6.04 0.52 -4.73
N SER A 125 6.94 -0.23 -4.13
CA SER A 125 7.05 -0.37 -2.69
C SER A 125 8.43 0.03 -2.22
N GLU A 126 8.66 -0.11 -0.91
CA GLU A 126 10.02 -0.07 -0.39
C GLU A 126 10.82 -1.26 -0.96
N PRO A 127 12.03 -1.04 -1.51
CA PRO A 127 12.90 -2.13 -1.95
C PRO A 127 13.53 -2.78 -0.72
N LEU A 128 12.92 -3.88 -0.26
CA LEU A 128 13.36 -4.65 0.89
C LEU A 128 13.41 -6.13 0.52
N GLU A 129 14.47 -6.80 0.96
CA GLU A 129 14.54 -8.26 0.96
C GLU A 129 13.57 -8.82 2.01
N PHE A 130 13.12 -10.06 1.78
CA PHE A 130 12.14 -10.71 2.65
C PHE A 130 12.59 -10.78 4.11
N ASP A 131 13.84 -11.18 4.36
CA ASP A 131 14.41 -11.27 5.72
C ASP A 131 14.43 -9.92 6.45
N ASP A 132 14.71 -8.83 5.73
CA ASP A 132 14.72 -7.49 6.31
C ASP A 132 13.30 -7.00 6.59
N TYR A 133 12.34 -7.38 5.73
CA TYR A 133 10.94 -7.12 5.97
C TYR A 133 10.43 -7.85 7.23
N LEU A 134 10.74 -9.14 7.38
CA LEU A 134 10.42 -9.93 8.58
C LEU A 134 10.97 -9.29 9.86
N LYS A 135 12.26 -8.94 9.88
CA LYS A 135 12.90 -8.27 11.02
C LYS A 135 12.25 -6.93 11.36
N SER A 136 11.76 -6.20 10.36
CA SER A 136 11.12 -4.90 10.58
C SER A 136 9.77 -5.00 11.27
N ILE A 137 9.04 -6.11 11.07
CA ILE A 137 7.73 -6.36 11.67
C ILE A 137 7.89 -7.09 13.01
N GLY A 138 8.83 -8.04 13.11
CA GLY A 138 9.12 -8.79 14.33
C GLY A 138 8.13 -9.93 14.63
N ASP A 139 7.22 -10.22 13.70
CA ASP A 139 6.26 -11.34 13.79
C ASP A 139 6.22 -12.06 12.45
N GLU A 140 6.96 -13.17 12.36
CA GLU A 140 7.10 -13.96 11.14
C GLU A 140 5.78 -14.61 10.73
N LYS A 141 4.98 -15.04 11.72
CA LYS A 141 3.69 -15.68 11.44
C LYS A 141 2.73 -14.67 10.83
N LEU A 142 2.64 -13.48 11.40
CA LEU A 142 1.80 -12.40 10.88
C LEU A 142 2.20 -12.01 9.46
N VAL A 143 3.49 -11.85 9.18
CA VAL A 143 3.96 -11.52 7.82
C VAL A 143 3.60 -12.63 6.83
N THR A 144 3.76 -13.88 7.22
CA THR A 144 3.42 -15.03 6.36
C THR A 144 1.91 -15.11 6.13
N ASP A 145 1.10 -14.90 7.17
CA ASP A 145 -0.36 -14.82 7.05
C ASP A 145 -0.76 -13.68 6.08
N ASP A 146 -0.16 -12.49 6.20
CA ASP A 146 -0.43 -11.36 5.30
C ASP A 146 -0.10 -11.70 3.83
N LEU A 147 1.04 -12.34 3.57
CA LEU A 147 1.43 -12.80 2.23
C LEU A 147 0.44 -13.81 1.65
N VAL A 148 0.07 -14.83 2.42
CA VAL A 148 -0.89 -15.85 2.01
C VAL A 148 -2.24 -15.20 1.70
N GLY A 149 -2.73 -14.35 2.60
CA GLY A 149 -3.98 -13.63 2.38
C GLY A 149 -3.93 -12.74 1.14
N ASP A 150 -2.85 -11.99 0.91
CA ASP A 150 -2.74 -11.10 -0.25
C ASP A 150 -2.75 -11.90 -1.56
N LEU A 151 -2.00 -13.01 -1.62
CA LEU A 151 -1.98 -13.89 -2.77
C LEU A 151 -3.35 -14.52 -3.07
N GLN A 152 -4.10 -14.96 -2.05
CA GLN A 152 -5.47 -15.44 -2.26
C GLN A 152 -6.33 -14.37 -2.96
N ARG A 153 -6.19 -13.10 -2.56
CA ARG A 153 -6.94 -11.99 -3.18
C ARG A 153 -6.49 -11.76 -4.62
N VAL A 154 -5.21 -11.90 -4.95
CA VAL A 154 -4.73 -11.85 -6.34
C VAL A 154 -5.42 -12.92 -7.21
N ILE A 155 -5.63 -14.11 -6.65
CA ILE A 155 -6.27 -15.24 -7.36
C ILE A 155 -7.80 -15.09 -7.44
N GLU A 156 -8.46 -14.68 -6.35
CA GLU A 156 -9.93 -14.73 -6.23
C GLU A 156 -10.63 -13.43 -6.65
N TYR A 157 -10.01 -12.26 -6.45
CA TYR A 157 -10.65 -10.98 -6.73
C TYR A 157 -11.04 -10.73 -8.19
N PRO A 158 -10.31 -11.25 -9.21
CA PRO A 158 -10.75 -11.15 -10.59
C PRO A 158 -12.13 -11.79 -10.83
N LYS A 159 -12.39 -12.94 -10.20
CA LYS A 159 -13.68 -13.66 -10.30
C LYS A 159 -14.84 -12.87 -9.69
N LEU A 160 -14.54 -12.02 -8.72
CA LEU A 160 -15.49 -11.14 -8.04
C LEU A 160 -15.61 -9.76 -8.72
N GLY A 161 -14.85 -9.50 -9.78
CA GLY A 161 -14.82 -8.22 -10.49
C GLY A 161 -14.06 -7.11 -9.76
N PHE A 162 -13.27 -7.42 -8.74
CA PHE A 162 -12.52 -6.43 -7.95
C PHE A 162 -11.11 -6.14 -8.49
N ALA A 163 -10.56 -6.99 -9.35
CA ALA A 163 -9.24 -6.83 -9.95
C ALA A 163 -9.22 -7.38 -11.37
N ILE A 164 -8.18 -7.08 -12.14
CA ILE A 164 -7.88 -7.82 -13.38
C ILE A 164 -7.15 -9.13 -13.04
N GLU A 165 -7.28 -10.14 -13.90
CA GLU A 165 -6.53 -11.40 -13.75
C GLU A 165 -5.03 -11.16 -13.75
N GLN A 166 -4.31 -11.96 -12.97
CA GLN A 166 -2.86 -11.97 -12.88
C GLN A 166 -2.37 -13.39 -13.09
N ASP A 167 -1.26 -13.54 -13.83
CA ASP A 167 -0.59 -14.83 -13.92
C ASP A 167 0.05 -15.18 -12.58
N VAL A 168 -0.27 -16.37 -12.09
CA VAL A 168 0.27 -16.92 -10.84
C VAL A 168 0.93 -18.25 -11.20
N PRO A 169 2.27 -18.31 -11.18
CA PRO A 169 3.01 -19.52 -11.51
C PRO A 169 2.64 -20.72 -10.62
N GLU A 170 2.81 -21.93 -11.15
CA GLU A 170 2.43 -23.17 -10.48
C GLU A 170 3.18 -23.38 -9.15
N ASP A 171 4.47 -23.04 -9.10
CA ASP A 171 5.28 -23.11 -7.90
C ASP A 171 4.78 -22.14 -6.80
N VAL A 172 4.31 -20.95 -7.19
CA VAL A 172 3.66 -19.99 -6.28
C VAL A 172 2.33 -20.53 -5.76
N HIS A 173 1.52 -21.18 -6.62
CA HIS A 173 0.31 -21.88 -6.18
C HIS A 173 0.61 -23.03 -5.21
N ALA A 174 1.66 -23.82 -5.48
CA ALA A 174 2.08 -24.91 -4.62
C ALA A 174 2.55 -24.41 -3.25
N ALA A 175 3.33 -23.33 -3.22
CA ALA A 175 3.77 -22.68 -1.98
C ALA A 175 2.58 -22.14 -1.17
N PHE A 176 1.64 -21.45 -1.82
CA PHE A 176 0.39 -20.99 -1.21
C PHE A 176 -0.40 -22.13 -0.56
N ALA A 177 -0.59 -23.23 -1.29
CA ALA A 177 -1.29 -24.41 -0.77
C ALA A 177 -0.55 -25.05 0.40
N SER A 178 0.80 -25.05 0.39
CA SER A 178 1.60 -25.55 1.52
C SER A 178 1.42 -24.71 2.77
N LEU A 179 1.54 -23.39 2.66
CA LEU A 179 1.41 -22.49 3.80
C LEU A 179 0.00 -22.55 4.41
N ILE A 180 -1.05 -22.73 3.61
CA ILE A 180 -2.40 -22.98 4.14
C ILE A 180 -2.45 -24.27 4.96
N ARG A 181 -1.88 -25.37 4.47
CA ARG A 181 -1.83 -26.65 5.21
C ARG A 181 -1.06 -26.50 6.52
N ASP A 182 -0.03 -25.67 6.55
CA ASP A 182 0.79 -25.40 7.73
C ASP A 182 0.15 -24.41 8.71
N GLY A 183 -1.06 -23.91 8.41
CA GLY A 183 -1.88 -23.11 9.33
C GLY A 183 -1.75 -21.60 9.19
N PHE A 184 -1.14 -21.10 8.12
CA PHE A 184 -1.05 -19.67 7.83
C PHE A 184 -2.34 -19.14 7.17
N THR A 185 -3.43 -19.07 7.94
CA THR A 185 -4.79 -18.83 7.42
C THR A 185 -5.48 -17.59 7.97
N SER A 186 -4.86 -16.83 8.87
CA SER A 186 -5.55 -15.78 9.64
C SER A 186 -6.00 -14.56 8.81
N ARG A 187 -5.50 -14.46 7.57
CA ARG A 187 -5.78 -13.36 6.63
C ARG A 187 -6.52 -13.79 5.37
N LEU A 188 -6.90 -15.07 5.28
CA LEU A 188 -7.71 -15.57 4.17
C LEU A 188 -9.07 -14.85 4.15
N ILE A 189 -9.61 -14.67 2.95
CA ILE A 189 -11.00 -14.25 2.77
C ILE A 189 -11.92 -15.45 3.07
N SER A 190 -13.00 -15.18 3.80
CA SER A 190 -14.06 -16.15 4.14
C SER A 190 -15.15 -16.18 3.09
#